data_AF-A0AAC9YBC2-F1
#
_entry.id   AF-A0AAC9YBC2-F1
#
_cell.length_a   1.000
_cell.length_b   1.000
_cell.length_c   1.000
_cell.angle_alpha   90.00
_cell.angle_beta   90.00
_cell.angle_gamma   90.00
#
_symmetry.space_group_name_H-M   'P 1'
#
loop_
_entity.id
_entity.type
_entity.pdbx_description
1 polymer ?
#
loop_
_entity_poly.entity_id
_entity_poly.type
_entity_poly.pdbx_seq_one_letter_code
_entity_poly.pdbx_strand_id
1 'polypeptide(L)'
;MKKLEFSLYVITGEGCHPGRRLEDVMRETLEGGADILQLRDKKASLRELGEKAGLLRRLTREYGVPFIVNDHPLLALESDADGVHLGQDDLSIADARELLGPERIVGISTHSLEQALKAETAGADYIGVGPVYPTATKPGRAAVTLDYVRQAARHVRIPWTAIGGIHPGNAGEVLAAGARRLCAVSAVVGSSDPAAVCRELRSLIAAASEAAAGLNASSGAASRPGSPLRLTLNGKEILTPSATLQELVESHGLSGQRIVAEADGIILPRGDWSRHRLADGMKIELVHFVGGG
;
A
#
# COMPACT_ATOMS: atom_id res chain seq x y z
N MET A 1 6.19 9.79 -15.21
CA MET A 1 7.02 9.85 -13.99
C MET A 1 7.66 8.51 -13.71
N LYS A 2 8.90 8.48 -13.21
CA LYS A 2 9.49 7.25 -12.65
C LYS A 2 8.61 6.79 -11.48
N LYS A 3 8.36 5.50 -11.38
CA LYS A 3 7.60 4.91 -10.27
C LYS A 3 8.38 5.14 -8.97
N LEU A 4 7.70 5.65 -7.93
CA LEU A 4 8.31 5.85 -6.62
C LEU A 4 8.55 4.46 -5.99
N GLU A 5 9.80 4.00 -6.03
CA GLU A 5 10.21 2.71 -5.46
C GLU A 5 10.77 2.93 -4.06
N PHE A 6 10.07 2.36 -3.07
CA PHE A 6 10.40 2.45 -1.65
C PHE A 6 9.66 1.35 -0.89
N SER A 7 10.10 1.06 0.32
CA SER A 7 9.59 -0.01 1.18
C SER A 7 9.36 0.44 2.64
N LEU A 8 10.23 1.29 3.18
CA LEU A 8 10.13 1.80 4.53
C LEU A 8 10.00 3.34 4.52
N TYR A 9 8.85 3.80 4.99
CA TYR A 9 8.54 5.22 5.15
C TYR A 9 8.60 5.58 6.63
N VAL A 10 9.37 6.61 7.02
CA VAL A 10 9.36 7.10 8.41
C VAL A 10 8.87 8.55 8.50
N ILE A 11 8.01 8.82 9.49
CA ILE A 11 7.51 10.16 9.79
C ILE A 11 8.12 10.62 11.11
N THR A 12 8.46 11.90 11.23
CA THR A 12 8.83 12.49 12.51
C THR A 12 7.69 12.35 13.53
N GLY A 13 8.04 12.23 14.82
CA GLY A 13 7.07 12.09 15.89
C GLY A 13 7.24 13.17 16.95
N GLU A 14 6.24 14.04 17.08
CA GLU A 14 6.18 15.02 18.16
C GLU A 14 6.28 14.35 19.53
N GLY A 15 7.21 14.82 20.36
CA GLY A 15 7.38 14.33 21.73
C GLY A 15 7.78 12.86 21.86
N CYS A 16 8.14 12.19 20.77
CA CYS A 16 8.48 10.76 20.80
C CYS A 16 9.90 10.49 21.30
N HIS A 17 10.81 11.46 21.21
CA HIS A 17 12.21 11.35 21.60
C HIS A 17 12.65 12.51 22.52
N PRO A 18 12.07 12.63 23.73
CA PRO A 18 12.43 13.69 24.65
C PRO A 18 13.93 13.65 24.97
N GLY A 19 14.58 14.82 24.94
CA GLY A 19 16.01 14.96 25.25
C GLY A 19 16.96 14.58 24.10
N ARG A 20 16.46 14.16 22.94
CA ARG A 20 17.27 13.90 21.75
C ARG A 20 17.00 14.95 20.67
N ARG A 21 18.03 15.33 19.92
CA ARG A 21 17.87 16.27 18.80
C ARG A 21 17.20 15.56 17.63
N LEU A 22 16.29 16.24 16.95
CA LEU A 22 15.60 15.73 15.76
C LEU A 22 16.58 15.20 14.71
N GLU A 23 17.67 15.94 14.46
CA GLU A 23 18.70 15.59 13.48
C GLU A 23 19.34 14.23 13.75
N ASP A 24 19.69 13.94 15.01
CA ASP A 24 20.37 12.70 15.38
C ASP A 24 19.43 11.50 15.21
N VAL A 25 18.17 11.64 15.65
CA VAL A 25 17.16 10.57 15.50
C VAL A 25 16.86 10.30 14.03
N MET A 26 16.75 11.35 13.20
CA MET A 26 16.50 11.16 11.76
C MET A 26 17.74 10.63 11.03
N ARG A 27 18.96 11.00 11.44
CA ARG A 27 20.19 10.42 10.90
C ARG A 27 20.24 8.91 11.14
N GLU A 28 20.01 8.47 12.38
CA GLU A 28 19.95 7.05 12.73
C GLU A 28 18.85 6.31 11.96
N THR A 29 17.69 6.96 11.78
CA THR A 29 16.59 6.41 10.98
C THR A 29 17.00 6.18 9.52
N LEU A 30 17.76 7.11 8.93
CA LEU A 30 18.29 6.99 7.56
C LEU A 30 19.38 5.92 7.46
N GLU A 31 20.31 5.87 8.43
CA GLU A 31 21.33 4.82 8.54
C GLU A 31 20.71 3.43 8.71
N GLY A 32 19.53 3.35 9.33
CA GLY A 32 18.73 2.13 9.40
C GLY A 32 18.01 1.74 8.11
N GLY A 33 18.02 2.61 7.10
CA GLY A 33 17.47 2.36 5.76
C GLY A 33 16.03 2.84 5.57
N ALA A 34 15.60 3.94 6.19
CA ALA A 34 14.38 4.61 5.76
C ALA A 34 14.52 5.10 4.31
N ASP A 35 13.57 4.73 3.45
CA ASP A 35 13.57 5.10 2.04
C ASP A 35 12.91 6.48 1.80
N ILE A 36 12.05 6.93 2.73
CA ILE A 36 11.38 8.25 2.72
C ILE A 36 11.35 8.80 4.14
N LEU A 37 11.61 10.10 4.28
CA LEU A 37 11.36 10.86 5.51
C LEU A 37 10.26 11.91 5.31
N GLN A 38 9.32 11.98 6.26
CA GLN A 38 8.32 13.03 6.31
C GLN A 38 8.42 13.88 7.58
N LEU A 39 8.46 15.19 7.40
CA LEU A 39 8.27 16.15 8.48
C LEU A 39 6.79 16.29 8.79
N ARG A 40 6.42 15.94 10.02
CA ARG A 40 5.11 16.18 10.62
C ARG A 40 5.29 16.71 12.03
N ASP A 41 4.84 17.94 12.23
CA ASP A 41 4.73 18.57 13.55
C ASP A 41 3.53 19.54 13.56
N LYS A 42 2.41 19.11 14.13
CA LYS A 42 1.15 19.83 14.22
C LYS A 42 1.15 20.90 15.32
N LYS A 43 2.16 20.93 16.20
CA LYS A 43 2.26 21.88 17.32
C LYS A 43 3.26 22.99 17.08
N ALA A 44 4.23 22.76 16.21
CA ALA A 44 5.21 23.76 15.82
C ALA A 44 4.57 24.95 15.10
N SER A 45 5.09 26.14 15.38
CA SER A 45 4.82 27.34 14.58
C SER A 45 5.37 27.18 13.15
N LEU A 46 4.88 27.97 12.20
CA LEU A 46 5.39 27.95 10.82
C LEU A 46 6.89 28.22 10.73
N ARG A 47 7.42 29.10 11.60
CA ARG A 47 8.87 29.37 11.70
C ARG A 47 9.64 28.12 12.10
N GLU A 48 9.21 27.46 13.17
CA GLU A 48 9.86 26.23 13.66
C GLU A 48 9.75 25.09 12.63
N LEU A 49 8.61 25.00 11.94
CA LEU A 49 8.42 24.07 10.82
C LEU A 49 9.40 24.35 9.68
N GLY A 50 9.61 25.63 9.30
CA GLY A 50 10.59 26.04 8.32
C GLY A 50 12.03 25.65 8.71
N GLU A 51 12.41 25.90 9.96
CA GLU A 51 13.73 25.53 10.49
C GLU A 51 13.94 24.00 10.46
N LYS A 52 12.94 23.23 10.90
CA LYS A 52 12.95 21.76 10.83
C LYS A 52 13.01 21.25 9.39
N ALA A 53 12.23 21.84 8.48
CA ALA A 53 12.18 21.45 7.08
C ALA A 53 13.52 21.68 6.38
N GLY A 54 14.15 22.84 6.60
CA GLY A 54 15.48 23.13 6.06
C GLY A 54 16.56 22.19 6.59
N LEU A 55 16.49 21.83 7.88
CA LEU A 55 17.39 20.83 8.47
C LEU A 55 17.20 19.45 7.83
N LEU A 56 15.95 18.97 7.75
CA LEU A 56 15.66 17.65 7.21
C LEU A 56 15.92 17.55 5.70
N ARG A 57 15.68 18.61 4.92
CA ARG A 57 16.03 18.66 3.50
C ARG A 57 17.53 18.50 3.26
N ARG A 58 18.39 19.13 4.10
CA ARG A 58 19.85 18.96 3.99
C ARG A 58 20.22 17.51 4.28
N LEU A 59 19.73 16.98 5.40
CA LEU A 59 20.00 15.61 5.81
C LEU A 59 19.53 14.59 4.76
N THR A 60 18.31 14.71 4.22
CA THR A 60 17.79 13.77 3.22
C THR A 60 18.56 13.82 1.90
N ARG A 61 19.12 14.97 1.51
CA ARG A 61 20.01 15.07 0.33
C ARG A 61 21.32 14.31 0.53
N GLU A 62 21.90 14.35 1.74
CA GLU A 62 23.12 13.59 2.05
C GLU A 62 22.92 12.08 1.85
N TYR A 63 21.71 11.58 2.12
CA TYR A 63 21.34 10.17 1.98
C TYR A 63 20.66 9.85 0.65
N GLY A 64 20.38 10.84 -0.20
CA GLY A 64 19.69 10.65 -1.48
C GLY A 64 18.25 10.14 -1.34
N VAL A 65 17.57 10.44 -0.24
CA VAL A 65 16.19 9.99 0.01
C VAL A 65 15.16 11.12 -0.22
N PRO A 66 13.95 10.81 -0.67
CA PRO A 66 12.87 11.79 -0.74
C PRO A 66 12.49 12.38 0.63
N PHE A 67 12.31 13.70 0.63
CA PHE A 67 11.79 14.47 1.75
C PHE A 67 10.36 14.96 1.47
N ILE A 68 9.45 14.64 2.39
CA ILE A 68 8.04 15.00 2.28
C ILE A 68 7.65 15.94 3.43
N VAL A 69 6.86 16.97 3.14
CA VAL A 69 6.27 17.85 4.16
C VAL A 69 4.80 17.48 4.36
N ASN A 70 4.35 17.37 5.60
CA ASN A 70 2.96 17.09 5.92
C ASN A 70 2.09 18.36 5.77
N ASP A 71 0.93 18.24 5.14
CA ASP A 71 -0.18 19.22 4.94
C ASP A 71 0.13 20.57 4.27
N HIS A 72 1.39 20.98 4.14
CA HIS A 72 1.77 22.34 3.77
C HIS A 72 2.49 22.42 2.41
N PRO A 73 1.77 22.49 1.26
CA PRO A 73 2.41 22.63 -0.05
C PRO A 73 3.33 23.84 -0.20
N LEU A 74 2.97 24.99 0.35
CA LEU A 74 3.83 26.19 0.26
C LEU A 74 5.15 26.01 1.03
N LEU A 75 5.11 25.38 2.20
CA LEU A 75 6.31 25.03 2.96
C LEU A 75 7.15 23.98 2.20
N ALA A 76 6.51 23.03 1.51
CA ALA A 76 7.21 22.08 0.65
C ALA A 76 7.98 22.79 -0.48
N LEU A 77 7.41 23.85 -1.08
CA LEU A 77 8.11 24.67 -2.07
C LEU A 77 9.28 25.45 -1.44
N GLU A 78 9.03 26.15 -0.34
CA GLU A 78 10.01 27.00 0.33
C GLU A 78 11.23 26.21 0.83
N SER A 79 10.99 24.99 1.34
CA SER A 79 12.04 24.09 1.83
C SER A 79 12.65 23.19 0.73
N ASP A 80 12.21 23.34 -0.51
CA ASP A 80 12.54 22.47 -1.65
C ASP A 80 12.36 20.97 -1.33
N ALA A 81 11.27 20.63 -0.64
CA ALA A 81 10.88 19.26 -0.42
C ALA A 81 10.49 18.59 -1.74
N ASP A 82 10.69 17.28 -1.80
CA ASP A 82 10.37 16.47 -2.97
C ASP A 82 8.86 16.29 -3.13
N GLY A 83 8.08 16.55 -2.08
CA GLY A 83 6.63 16.51 -2.14
C GLY A 83 5.90 16.84 -0.85
N VAL A 84 4.59 16.61 -0.88
CA VAL A 84 3.66 16.79 0.24
C VAL A 84 2.91 15.50 0.56
N HIS A 85 2.54 15.32 1.82
CA HIS A 85 1.53 14.34 2.23
C HIS A 85 0.32 15.06 2.82
N LEU A 86 -0.88 14.76 2.32
CA LEU A 86 -2.12 15.44 2.68
C LEU A 86 -3.03 14.52 3.50
N GLY A 87 -3.82 15.10 4.39
CA GLY A 87 -5.01 14.51 4.98
C GLY A 87 -6.26 14.74 4.12
N GLN A 88 -7.36 14.12 4.53
CA GLN A 88 -8.66 14.26 3.85
C GLN A 88 -9.29 15.65 4.03
N ASP A 89 -8.87 16.38 5.07
CA ASP A 89 -9.40 17.71 5.42
C ASP A 89 -8.47 18.85 4.99
N ASP A 90 -7.37 18.53 4.30
CA ASP A 90 -6.40 19.49 3.77
C ASP A 90 -6.76 19.87 2.31
N LEU A 91 -5.83 20.51 1.58
CA LEU A 91 -6.02 20.82 0.16
C LEU A 91 -6.32 19.57 -0.67
N SER A 92 -7.10 19.74 -1.73
CA SER A 92 -7.34 18.65 -2.67
C SER A 92 -6.05 18.31 -3.45
N ILE A 93 -5.97 17.09 -4.01
CA ILE A 93 -4.85 16.69 -4.87
C ILE A 93 -4.72 17.65 -6.05
N ALA A 94 -5.83 18.09 -6.65
CA ALA A 94 -5.84 19.01 -7.77
C ALA A 94 -5.23 20.37 -7.39
N ASP A 95 -5.65 20.96 -6.27
CA ASP A 95 -5.13 22.24 -5.81
C ASP A 95 -3.65 22.14 -5.42
N ALA A 96 -3.25 21.04 -4.77
CA ALA A 96 -1.84 20.79 -4.46
C ALA A 96 -0.99 20.66 -5.73
N ARG A 97 -1.50 20.02 -6.78
CA ARG A 97 -0.82 19.93 -8.08
C ARG A 97 -0.68 21.27 -8.77
N GLU A 98 -1.71 22.10 -8.72
CA GLU A 98 -1.66 23.46 -9.28
C GLU A 98 -0.55 24.30 -8.62
N LEU A 99 -0.40 24.17 -7.30
CA LEU A 99 0.64 24.87 -6.55
C LEU A 99 2.05 24.29 -6.76
N LEU A 100 2.18 22.96 -6.71
CA LEU A 100 3.48 22.29 -6.66
C LEU A 100 4.09 22.00 -8.04
N GLY A 101 3.26 22.02 -9.07
CA GLY A 101 3.60 21.57 -10.42
C GLY A 101 3.50 20.04 -10.58
N PRO A 102 3.75 19.54 -11.80
CA PRO A 102 3.53 18.13 -12.14
C PRO A 102 4.58 17.17 -11.56
N GLU A 103 5.77 17.66 -11.20
CA GLU A 103 6.92 16.80 -10.87
C GLU A 103 7.01 16.41 -9.39
N ARG A 104 6.52 17.25 -8.47
CA ARG A 104 6.63 17.00 -7.02
C ARG A 104 5.69 15.89 -6.59
N ILE A 105 6.07 15.16 -5.54
CA ILE A 105 5.28 14.04 -5.04
C ILE A 105 4.04 14.55 -4.29
N VAL A 106 2.86 13.98 -4.53
CA VAL A 106 1.64 14.23 -3.77
C VAL A 106 1.12 12.91 -3.22
N GLY A 107 1.27 12.72 -1.91
CA GLY A 107 0.66 11.61 -1.18
C GLY A 107 -0.58 12.03 -0.42
N ILE A 108 -1.48 11.09 -0.14
CA ILE A 108 -2.66 11.36 0.69
C ILE A 108 -3.00 10.20 1.64
N SER A 109 -3.41 10.52 2.85
CA SER A 109 -3.93 9.55 3.82
C SER A 109 -5.33 9.08 3.44
N THR A 110 -5.60 7.78 3.51
CA THR A 110 -6.89 7.18 3.19
C THR A 110 -7.35 6.22 4.30
N HIS A 111 -8.67 6.12 4.47
CA HIS A 111 -9.30 5.40 5.59
C HIS A 111 -10.38 4.40 5.14
N SER A 112 -10.58 4.26 3.83
CA SER A 112 -11.50 3.30 3.22
C SER A 112 -11.08 2.99 1.79
N LEU A 113 -11.58 1.87 1.24
CA LEU A 113 -11.31 1.54 -0.15
C LEU A 113 -11.81 2.63 -1.11
N GLU A 114 -12.98 3.21 -0.83
CA GLU A 114 -13.53 4.32 -1.61
C GLU A 114 -12.57 5.52 -1.66
N GLN A 115 -12.00 5.93 -0.53
CA GLN A 115 -11.03 7.03 -0.49
C GLN A 115 -9.75 6.69 -1.27
N ALA A 116 -9.28 5.44 -1.18
CA ALA A 116 -8.11 5.00 -1.93
C ALA A 116 -8.33 5.05 -3.45
N LEU A 117 -9.45 4.53 -3.94
CA LEU A 117 -9.78 4.53 -5.37
C LEU A 117 -10.02 5.96 -5.90
N LYS A 118 -10.64 6.81 -5.08
CA LYS A 118 -10.81 8.24 -5.39
C LYS A 118 -9.45 8.95 -5.49
N ALA A 119 -8.55 8.72 -4.54
CA ALA A 119 -7.21 9.29 -4.55
C ALA A 119 -6.38 8.83 -5.77
N GLU A 120 -6.48 7.55 -6.14
CA GLU A 120 -5.86 7.00 -7.33
C GLU A 120 -6.37 7.68 -8.61
N THR A 121 -7.69 7.81 -8.75
CA THR A 121 -8.31 8.48 -9.91
C THR A 121 -7.95 9.97 -9.97
N ALA A 122 -7.78 10.61 -8.81
CA ALA A 122 -7.36 12.01 -8.69
C ALA A 122 -5.86 12.22 -8.97
N GLY A 123 -5.07 11.16 -9.20
CA GLY A 123 -3.65 11.28 -9.56
C GLY A 123 -2.69 11.47 -8.38
N ALA A 124 -3.04 10.91 -7.21
CA ALA A 124 -2.07 10.77 -6.11
C ALA A 124 -0.89 9.87 -6.53
N ASP A 125 0.33 10.25 -6.14
CA ASP A 125 1.52 9.43 -6.41
C ASP A 125 1.62 8.23 -5.47
N TYR A 126 1.10 8.38 -4.25
CA TYR A 126 0.96 7.28 -3.30
C TYR A 126 -0.13 7.57 -2.27
N ILE A 127 -0.57 6.53 -1.54
CA ILE A 127 -1.51 6.69 -0.43
C ILE A 127 -1.01 6.04 0.87
N GLY A 128 -1.45 6.61 2.00
CA GLY A 128 -1.29 6.03 3.33
C GLY A 128 -2.54 5.29 3.77
N VAL A 129 -2.49 3.96 3.82
CA VAL A 129 -3.60 3.07 4.23
C VAL A 129 -3.53 2.87 5.74
N GLY A 130 -4.42 3.54 6.48
CA GLY A 130 -4.41 3.43 7.95
C GLY A 130 -5.42 4.34 8.65
N PRO A 131 -5.41 4.43 10.00
CA PRO A 131 -4.51 3.71 10.89
C PRO A 131 -4.87 2.22 11.03
N VAL A 132 -3.93 1.31 10.77
CA VAL A 132 -4.16 -0.15 10.85
C VAL A 132 -4.49 -0.58 12.28
N TYR A 133 -3.74 -0.06 13.25
CA TYR A 133 -3.96 -0.26 14.69
C TYR A 133 -4.22 1.08 15.39
N PRO A 134 -4.85 1.08 16.57
CA PRO A 134 -4.98 2.29 17.40
C PRO A 134 -3.60 2.93 17.65
N THR A 135 -3.51 4.26 17.57
CA THR A 135 -2.24 4.97 17.77
C THR A 135 -2.45 6.29 18.51
N ALA A 136 -1.50 6.62 19.39
CA ALA A 136 -1.46 7.90 20.10
C ALA A 136 -1.03 9.07 19.20
N THR A 137 -0.41 8.82 18.03
CA THR A 137 0.08 9.86 17.11
C THR A 137 -1.06 10.64 16.43
N LYS A 138 -2.26 10.05 16.34
CA LYS A 138 -3.48 10.72 15.86
C LYS A 138 -4.69 10.25 16.69
N PRO A 139 -4.91 10.84 17.88
CA PRO A 139 -6.00 10.43 18.77
C PRO A 139 -7.37 10.71 18.13
N GLY A 140 -8.33 9.80 18.31
CA GLY A 140 -9.73 10.00 17.92
C GLY A 140 -10.18 9.34 16.60
N ARG A 141 -9.35 8.54 15.94
CA ARG A 141 -9.76 7.78 14.74
C ARG A 141 -9.75 6.28 15.01
N ALA A 142 -10.86 5.61 14.74
CA ALA A 142 -10.97 4.16 14.83
C ALA A 142 -9.99 3.49 13.87
N ALA A 143 -9.43 2.35 14.29
CA ALA A 143 -8.56 1.56 13.44
C ALA A 143 -9.36 0.96 12.28
N VAL A 144 -8.82 1.08 11.07
CA VAL A 144 -9.39 0.49 9.83
C VAL A 144 -9.12 -1.02 9.74
N THR A 145 -8.27 -1.53 10.65
CA THR A 145 -7.86 -2.94 10.79
C THR A 145 -7.13 -3.49 9.56
N LEU A 146 -6.74 -4.77 9.63
CA LEU A 146 -6.12 -5.50 8.52
C LEU A 146 -7.07 -5.70 7.33
N ASP A 147 -8.39 -5.57 7.52
CA ASP A 147 -9.35 -5.76 6.43
C ASP A 147 -9.15 -4.71 5.32
N TYR A 148 -8.99 -3.44 5.68
CA TYR A 148 -8.70 -2.41 4.69
C TYR A 148 -7.35 -2.62 3.99
N VAL A 149 -6.33 -3.14 4.68
CA VAL A 149 -5.04 -3.51 4.07
C VAL A 149 -5.25 -4.58 2.99
N ARG A 150 -6.05 -5.61 3.26
CA ARG A 150 -6.37 -6.67 2.28
C ARG A 150 -7.15 -6.11 1.09
N GLN A 151 -8.12 -5.23 1.34
CA GLN A 151 -8.87 -4.56 0.28
C GLN A 151 -7.94 -3.71 -0.60
N ALA A 152 -7.04 -2.92 0.00
CA ALA A 152 -6.07 -2.10 -0.74
C ALA A 152 -5.13 -2.97 -1.58
N ALA A 153 -4.62 -4.07 -1.04
CA ALA A 153 -3.75 -5.01 -1.75
C ALA A 153 -4.40 -5.61 -3.01
N ARG A 154 -5.72 -5.81 -3.00
CA ARG A 154 -6.46 -6.37 -4.15
C ARG A 154 -6.78 -5.33 -5.22
N HIS A 155 -7.12 -4.09 -4.80
CA HIS A 155 -7.78 -3.13 -5.68
C HIS A 155 -6.92 -1.90 -6.05
N VAL A 156 -6.01 -1.46 -5.19
CA VAL A 156 -5.20 -0.24 -5.42
C VAL A 156 -3.99 -0.56 -6.29
N ARG A 157 -3.72 0.26 -7.31
CA ARG A 157 -2.65 0.04 -8.30
C ARG A 157 -1.48 1.01 -8.16
N ILE A 158 -1.71 2.20 -7.60
CA ILE A 158 -0.63 3.13 -7.23
C ILE A 158 0.15 2.64 -5.99
N PRO A 159 1.38 3.13 -5.76
CA PRO A 159 2.11 2.85 -4.52
C PRO A 159 1.30 3.20 -3.28
N TRP A 160 1.41 2.38 -2.23
CA TRP A 160 0.76 2.64 -0.96
C TRP A 160 1.55 2.05 0.19
N THR A 161 1.41 2.66 1.37
CA THR A 161 1.99 2.19 2.64
C THR A 161 0.91 1.85 3.64
N ALA A 162 1.05 0.75 4.36
CA ALA A 162 0.29 0.54 5.59
C ALA A 162 0.85 1.47 6.68
N ILE A 163 -0.01 2.16 7.43
CA ILE A 163 0.38 3.08 8.51
C ILE A 163 -0.52 2.94 9.72
N GLY A 164 0.02 3.24 10.91
CA GLY A 164 -0.77 3.40 12.14
C GLY A 164 -0.56 2.26 13.13
N GLY A 165 0.22 2.53 14.18
CA GLY A 165 0.54 1.58 15.24
C GLY A 165 1.43 0.41 14.79
N ILE A 166 2.10 0.53 13.65
CA ILE A 166 2.98 -0.52 13.12
C ILE A 166 4.34 -0.47 13.83
N HIS A 167 4.79 -1.64 14.27
CA HIS A 167 6.09 -1.88 14.90
C HIS A 167 6.57 -3.30 14.56
N PRO A 168 7.83 -3.69 14.83
CA PRO A 168 8.34 -4.99 14.41
C PRO A 168 7.49 -6.18 14.87
N GLY A 169 7.04 -6.16 16.12
CA GLY A 169 6.18 -7.19 16.70
C GLY A 169 4.80 -7.41 16.04
N ASN A 170 4.29 -6.47 15.22
CA ASN A 170 3.03 -6.65 14.48
C ASN A 170 3.14 -6.49 12.96
N ALA A 171 4.30 -6.05 12.45
CA ALA A 171 4.52 -5.83 11.03
C ALA A 171 4.29 -7.09 10.18
N GLY A 172 4.60 -8.28 10.72
CA GLY A 172 4.35 -9.56 10.03
C GLY A 172 2.89 -9.78 9.63
N GLU A 173 1.93 -9.42 10.49
CA GLU A 173 0.49 -9.54 10.19
C GLU A 173 0.05 -8.57 9.09
N VAL A 174 0.61 -7.36 9.09
CA VAL A 174 0.33 -6.33 8.09
C VAL A 174 0.88 -6.75 6.72
N LEU A 175 2.09 -7.32 6.69
CA LEU A 175 2.70 -7.86 5.49
C LEU A 175 1.92 -9.08 4.96
N ALA A 176 1.51 -9.99 5.85
CA ALA A 176 0.66 -11.13 5.50
C ALA A 176 -0.72 -10.71 4.96
N ALA A 177 -1.23 -9.54 5.37
CA ALA A 177 -2.44 -8.95 4.80
C ALA A 177 -2.25 -8.35 3.39
N GLY A 178 -1.03 -8.37 2.85
CA GLY A 178 -0.70 -7.94 1.49
C GLY A 178 0.06 -6.62 1.38
N ALA A 179 0.43 -6.00 2.50
CA ALA A 179 1.31 -4.84 2.47
C ALA A 179 2.70 -5.21 1.96
N ARG A 180 3.26 -4.32 1.13
CA ARG A 180 4.65 -4.41 0.65
C ARG A 180 5.52 -3.25 1.11
N ARG A 181 4.88 -2.25 1.74
CA ARG A 181 5.53 -1.04 2.24
C ARG A 181 4.91 -0.69 3.58
N LEU A 182 5.75 -0.33 4.54
CA LEU A 182 5.34 0.03 5.88
C LEU A 182 5.69 1.49 6.16
N CYS A 183 4.81 2.16 6.89
CA CYS A 183 5.06 3.48 7.42
C CYS A 183 5.02 3.46 8.95
N ALA A 184 6.07 3.98 9.58
CA ALA A 184 6.25 3.99 11.02
C ALA A 184 6.52 5.40 11.55
N VAL A 185 6.13 5.63 12.81
CA VAL A 185 6.36 6.89 13.52
C VAL A 185 7.02 6.59 14.87
N SER A 186 6.24 6.47 15.94
CA SER A 186 6.73 6.31 17.32
C SER A 186 7.57 5.06 17.54
N ALA A 187 7.26 3.95 16.86
CA ALA A 187 8.04 2.71 16.97
C ALA A 187 9.51 2.90 16.56
N VAL A 188 9.77 3.78 15.59
CA VAL A 188 11.12 4.10 15.12
C VAL A 188 11.66 5.30 15.89
N VAL A 189 11.00 6.45 15.76
CA VAL A 189 11.55 7.74 16.22
C VAL A 189 11.45 7.93 17.74
N GLY A 190 10.76 7.03 18.45
CA GLY A 190 10.76 6.95 19.91
C GLY A 190 11.58 5.79 20.48
N SER A 191 12.26 5.01 19.62
CA SER A 191 13.19 3.98 20.05
C SER A 191 14.48 4.59 20.59
N SER A 192 15.14 3.88 21.52
CA SER A 192 16.53 4.15 21.91
C SER A 192 17.51 3.89 20.76
N ASP A 193 17.15 3.01 19.83
CA ASP A 193 17.91 2.68 18.61
C ASP A 193 16.96 2.65 17.38
N PRO A 194 16.64 3.82 16.79
CA PRO A 194 15.88 3.94 15.55
C PRO A 194 16.46 3.13 14.40
N ALA A 195 17.79 3.08 14.28
CA ALA A 195 18.48 2.39 13.20
C ALA A 195 18.21 0.87 13.25
N ALA A 196 18.26 0.27 14.44
CA ALA A 196 17.94 -1.14 14.64
C ALA A 196 16.49 -1.46 14.27
N VAL A 197 15.53 -0.62 14.70
CA VAL A 197 14.11 -0.83 14.38
C VAL A 197 13.87 -0.73 12.86
N CYS A 198 14.50 0.24 12.19
CA CYS A 198 14.44 0.34 10.73
C CYS A 198 14.98 -0.92 10.04
N ARG A 199 16.16 -1.42 10.45
CA ARG A 199 16.74 -2.65 9.91
C ARG A 199 15.84 -3.86 10.10
N GLU A 200 15.21 -3.99 11.27
CA GLU A 200 14.28 -5.07 11.57
C GLU A 200 13.04 -5.00 10.67
N LEU A 201 12.41 -3.82 10.55
CA LEU A 201 11.27 -3.63 9.65
C LEU A 201 11.63 -3.93 8.19
N ARG A 202 12.80 -3.50 7.72
CA ARG A 202 13.29 -3.84 6.36
C ARG A 202 13.47 -5.34 6.18
N SER A 203 14.05 -6.03 7.16
CA SER A 203 14.23 -7.48 7.12
C SER A 203 12.88 -8.20 7.02
N LEU A 204 11.87 -7.74 7.76
CA LEU A 204 10.52 -8.30 7.68
C LEU A 204 9.88 -8.07 6.30
N ILE A 205 10.02 -6.87 5.74
CA ILE A 205 9.52 -6.54 4.39
C ILE A 205 10.21 -7.40 3.32
N ALA A 206 11.54 -7.56 3.42
CA ALA A 206 12.32 -8.39 2.50
C ALA A 206 11.89 -9.86 2.57
N ALA A 207 11.81 -10.43 3.77
CA ALA A 207 11.37 -11.81 3.98
C ALA A 207 9.95 -12.06 3.44
N ALA A 208 9.02 -11.12 3.65
CA ALA A 208 7.68 -11.21 3.09
C ALA A 208 7.66 -11.13 1.55
N SER A 209 8.54 -10.31 0.98
CA SER A 209 8.69 -10.18 -0.48
C SER A 209 9.26 -11.45 -1.11
N GLU A 210 10.27 -12.05 -0.47
CA GLU A 210 10.84 -13.34 -0.86
C GLU A 210 9.83 -14.47 -0.71
N ALA A 211 9.05 -14.52 0.38
CA ALA A 211 7.99 -15.50 0.56
C ALA A 211 6.91 -15.35 -0.53
N ALA A 212 6.51 -14.14 -0.89
CA ALA A 212 5.57 -13.89 -1.98
C ALA A 212 6.15 -14.26 -3.36
N ALA A 213 7.44 -14.02 -3.59
CA ALA A 213 8.13 -14.43 -4.81
C ALA A 213 8.30 -15.95 -4.89
N GLY A 214 8.62 -16.60 -3.78
CA GLY A 214 8.71 -18.06 -3.64
C GLY A 214 7.35 -18.73 -3.80
N LEU A 215 6.28 -18.14 -3.23
CA LEU A 215 4.90 -18.55 -3.48
C LEU A 215 4.52 -18.37 -4.94
N ASN A 216 4.96 -17.29 -5.61
CA ASN A 216 4.75 -17.08 -7.05
C ASN A 216 5.64 -17.99 -7.92
N ALA A 217 6.77 -18.47 -7.41
CA ALA A 217 7.63 -19.43 -8.07
C ALA A 217 7.14 -20.88 -7.85
N SER A 218 6.46 -21.16 -6.73
CA SER A 218 5.83 -22.44 -6.42
C SER A 218 4.39 -22.54 -6.94
N SER A 219 3.66 -21.42 -7.07
CA SER A 219 2.42 -21.31 -7.87
C SER A 219 2.72 -21.07 -9.35
N GLY A 220 3.95 -20.63 -9.64
CA GLY A 220 4.63 -20.68 -10.92
C GLY A 220 5.38 -21.99 -11.17
N ALA A 221 5.19 -23.00 -10.31
CA ALA A 221 5.10 -24.35 -10.83
C ALA A 221 3.88 -24.32 -11.73
N ALA A 222 4.09 -23.91 -12.98
CA ALA A 222 3.29 -24.39 -14.08
C ALA A 222 3.07 -25.86 -13.75
N SER A 223 1.82 -26.21 -13.44
CA SER A 223 1.36 -27.57 -13.61
C SER A 223 2.04 -28.04 -14.88
N ARG A 224 2.86 -29.10 -14.79
CA ARG A 224 3.50 -29.68 -15.97
C ARG A 224 2.45 -29.67 -17.06
N PRO A 225 2.70 -29.09 -18.25
CA PRO A 225 1.67 -28.94 -19.27
C PRO A 225 0.91 -30.27 -19.40
N GLY A 226 -0.36 -30.28 -19.00
CA GLY A 226 -1.19 -31.49 -18.89
C GLY A 226 -1.60 -31.95 -17.48
N SER A 227 -1.23 -31.29 -16.38
CA SER A 227 -1.75 -31.65 -15.05
C SER A 227 -3.08 -30.93 -14.77
N PRO A 228 -4.17 -31.65 -14.41
CA PRO A 228 -5.46 -31.02 -14.19
C PRO A 228 -5.47 -30.14 -12.93
N LEU A 229 -6.03 -28.94 -13.05
CA LEU A 229 -6.28 -27.97 -11.98
C LEU A 229 -7.44 -28.43 -11.10
N ARG A 230 -7.35 -28.23 -9.78
CA ARG A 230 -8.43 -28.45 -8.83
C ARG A 230 -9.19 -27.16 -8.57
N LEU A 231 -10.47 -27.11 -8.91
CA LEU A 231 -11.34 -25.94 -8.74
C LEU A 231 -12.59 -26.30 -7.93
N THR A 232 -13.28 -25.31 -7.38
CA THR A 232 -14.67 -25.47 -6.94
C THR A 232 -15.59 -24.88 -8.01
N LEU A 233 -16.38 -25.70 -8.70
CA LEU A 233 -17.36 -25.26 -9.70
C LEU A 233 -18.79 -25.48 -9.17
N ASN A 234 -19.58 -24.42 -9.02
CA ASN A 234 -20.95 -24.46 -8.48
C ASN A 234 -21.03 -25.23 -7.16
N GLY A 235 -20.12 -24.91 -6.23
CA GLY A 235 -19.98 -25.59 -4.94
C GLY A 235 -19.40 -27.01 -4.95
N LYS A 236 -18.99 -27.58 -6.11
CA LYS A 236 -18.40 -28.92 -6.21
C LYS A 236 -16.93 -28.88 -6.59
N GLU A 237 -16.09 -29.64 -5.90
CA GLU A 237 -14.70 -29.81 -6.33
C GLU A 237 -14.63 -30.58 -7.65
N ILE A 238 -13.89 -30.03 -8.61
CA ILE A 238 -13.62 -30.63 -9.91
C ILE A 238 -12.12 -30.63 -10.21
N LEU A 239 -11.70 -31.56 -11.06
CA LEU A 239 -10.40 -31.54 -11.71
C LEU A 239 -10.61 -31.19 -13.18
N THR A 240 -9.91 -30.18 -13.68
CA THR A 240 -10.07 -29.70 -15.06
C THR A 240 -8.73 -29.49 -15.75
N PRO A 241 -8.56 -29.91 -17.02
CA PRO A 241 -7.40 -29.54 -17.81
C PRO A 241 -7.50 -28.10 -18.39
N SER A 242 -8.66 -27.44 -18.26
CA SER A 242 -8.90 -26.12 -18.84
C SER A 242 -8.00 -25.05 -18.21
N ALA A 243 -7.28 -24.30 -19.04
CA ALA A 243 -6.39 -23.22 -18.61
C ALA A 243 -7.13 -21.87 -18.48
N THR A 244 -8.29 -21.73 -19.12
CA THR A 244 -9.08 -20.51 -19.15
C THR A 244 -10.53 -20.77 -18.77
N LEU A 245 -11.22 -19.72 -18.32
CA LEU A 245 -12.65 -19.78 -18.06
C LEU A 245 -13.44 -20.14 -19.33
N GLN A 246 -13.01 -19.65 -20.50
CA GLN A 246 -13.62 -20.01 -21.79
C GLN A 246 -13.53 -21.51 -22.06
N GLU A 247 -12.34 -22.12 -21.91
CA GLU A 247 -12.14 -23.56 -22.08
C GLU A 247 -12.95 -24.38 -21.07
N LEU A 248 -13.12 -23.88 -19.84
CA LEU A 248 -13.92 -24.54 -18.80
C LEU A 248 -15.42 -24.52 -19.16
N VAL A 249 -15.93 -23.40 -19.64
CA VAL A 249 -17.31 -23.28 -20.13
C VAL A 249 -17.55 -24.20 -21.32
N GLU A 250 -16.59 -24.28 -22.25
CA GLU A 250 -16.62 -25.17 -23.41
C GLU A 250 -16.63 -26.64 -23.01
N SER A 251 -15.74 -27.05 -22.08
CA SER A 251 -15.64 -28.44 -21.64
C SER A 251 -16.91 -28.94 -20.92
N HIS A 252 -17.72 -28.04 -20.38
CA HIS A 252 -18.99 -28.35 -19.72
C HIS A 252 -20.21 -28.21 -20.66
N GLY A 253 -19.99 -27.97 -21.96
CA GLY A 253 -21.08 -27.88 -22.94
C GLY A 253 -21.94 -26.62 -22.80
N LEU A 254 -21.40 -25.59 -22.16
CA LEU A 254 -22.12 -24.34 -21.87
C LEU A 254 -21.87 -23.24 -22.91
N SER A 255 -21.12 -23.56 -23.96
CA SER A 255 -20.86 -22.66 -25.09
C SER A 255 -22.15 -22.15 -25.73
N GLY A 256 -22.24 -20.83 -25.91
CA GLY A 256 -23.40 -20.18 -26.51
C GLY A 256 -24.62 -20.05 -25.61
N GLN A 257 -24.65 -20.68 -24.43
CA GLN A 257 -25.75 -20.54 -23.48
C GLN A 257 -25.72 -19.17 -22.79
N ARG A 258 -26.87 -18.66 -22.33
CA ARG A 258 -26.91 -17.43 -21.51
C ARG A 258 -26.56 -17.76 -20.07
N ILE A 259 -25.27 -17.63 -19.76
CA ILE A 259 -24.73 -17.86 -18.42
C ILE A 259 -23.93 -16.64 -17.97
N VAL A 260 -23.94 -16.38 -16.67
CA VAL A 260 -23.02 -15.48 -15.98
C VAL A 260 -21.95 -16.34 -15.33
N ALA A 261 -20.69 -15.92 -15.45
CA ALA A 261 -19.59 -16.55 -14.76
C ALA A 261 -19.08 -15.61 -13.68
N GLU A 262 -18.97 -16.12 -12.46
CA GLU A 262 -18.34 -15.46 -11.33
C GLU A 262 -17.09 -16.26 -10.94
N ALA A 263 -15.98 -15.57 -10.72
CA ALA A 263 -14.76 -16.16 -10.21
C ALA A 263 -14.39 -15.48 -8.89
N ASP A 264 -14.28 -16.26 -7.82
CA ASP A 264 -13.94 -15.80 -6.46
C ASP A 264 -14.74 -14.58 -5.97
N GLY A 265 -16.04 -14.53 -6.30
CA GLY A 265 -16.92 -13.41 -5.92
C GLY A 265 -17.03 -12.28 -6.94
N ILE A 266 -16.35 -12.38 -8.10
CA ILE A 266 -16.34 -11.34 -9.13
C ILE A 266 -17.01 -11.83 -10.41
N ILE A 267 -18.07 -11.14 -10.83
CA ILE A 267 -18.72 -11.39 -12.12
C ILE A 267 -17.78 -10.98 -13.27
N LEU A 268 -17.49 -11.92 -14.16
CA LEU A 268 -16.59 -11.72 -15.30
C LEU A 268 -17.38 -11.49 -16.60
N PRO A 269 -17.13 -10.37 -17.32
CA PRO A 269 -17.69 -10.16 -18.65
C PRO A 269 -17.28 -11.27 -19.61
N ARG A 270 -18.20 -11.72 -20.46
CA ARG A 270 -17.93 -12.79 -21.45
C ARG A 270 -16.71 -12.53 -22.33
N GLY A 271 -16.45 -11.27 -22.68
CA GLY A 271 -15.28 -10.89 -23.50
C GLY A 271 -13.93 -11.22 -22.85
N ASP A 272 -13.90 -11.37 -21.52
CA ASP A 272 -12.66 -11.59 -20.76
C ASP A 272 -12.39 -13.08 -20.47
N TRP A 273 -13.35 -13.97 -20.75
CA TRP A 273 -13.25 -15.39 -20.37
C TRP A 273 -12.07 -16.12 -21.01
N SER A 274 -11.68 -15.74 -22.23
CA SER A 274 -10.52 -16.32 -22.93
C SER A 274 -9.17 -15.85 -22.36
N ARG A 275 -9.17 -14.71 -21.65
CA ARG A 275 -7.97 -14.12 -21.04
C ARG A 275 -7.88 -14.40 -19.55
N HIS A 276 -8.99 -14.71 -18.91
CA HIS A 276 -9.05 -15.07 -17.50
C HIS A 276 -8.50 -16.49 -17.30
N ARG A 277 -7.29 -16.58 -16.74
CA ARG A 277 -6.60 -17.84 -16.43
C ARG A 277 -7.16 -18.47 -15.17
N LEU A 278 -7.37 -19.77 -15.20
CA LEU A 278 -7.74 -20.57 -14.04
C LEU A 278 -6.49 -20.97 -13.25
N ALA A 279 -6.63 -21.08 -11.93
CA ALA A 279 -5.58 -21.50 -11.02
C ALA A 279 -6.14 -22.48 -9.97
N ASP A 280 -5.28 -23.33 -9.42
CA ASP A 280 -5.66 -24.26 -8.35
C ASP A 280 -6.33 -23.54 -7.18
N GLY A 281 -7.44 -24.11 -6.70
CA GLY A 281 -8.23 -23.61 -5.58
C GLY A 281 -9.24 -22.51 -5.91
N MET A 282 -9.31 -22.00 -7.15
CA MET A 282 -10.30 -20.98 -7.51
C MET A 282 -11.74 -21.51 -7.39
N LYS A 283 -12.65 -20.61 -7.01
CA LYS A 283 -14.09 -20.86 -6.99
C LYS A 283 -14.73 -20.21 -8.20
N ILE A 284 -15.43 -21.02 -9.00
CA ILE A 284 -16.15 -20.60 -10.19
C ILE A 284 -17.63 -20.91 -9.98
N GLU A 285 -18.48 -19.90 -10.17
CA GLU A 285 -19.93 -20.06 -10.21
C GLU A 285 -20.40 -19.74 -11.64
N LEU A 286 -20.97 -20.74 -12.32
CA LEU A 286 -21.61 -20.63 -13.63
C LEU A 286 -23.11 -20.69 -13.43
N VAL A 287 -23.75 -19.53 -13.51
CA VAL A 287 -25.19 -19.35 -13.25
C VAL A 287 -25.93 -19.20 -14.57
N HIS A 288 -26.91 -20.07 -14.81
CA HIS A 288 -27.80 -19.93 -15.96
C HIS A 288 -28.82 -18.83 -15.73
N PHE A 289 -29.11 -18.06 -16.78
CA PHE A 289 -30.31 -17.23 -16.78
C PHE A 289 -31.57 -18.12 -16.77
N VAL A 290 -32.20 -18.22 -15.61
CA VAL A 290 -33.57 -18.72 -15.46
C VAL A 290 -34.46 -17.48 -15.62
N GLY A 291 -35.20 -17.40 -16.72
CA GLY A 291 -35.86 -16.15 -17.14
C GLY A 291 -36.77 -15.51 -16.09
N GLY A 292 -36.73 -14.18 -16.03
CA GLY A 292 -37.69 -13.34 -15.30
C GLY A 292 -37.11 -12.00 -14.87
N GLY A 293 -37.12 -10.99 -15.76
CA GLY A 293 -36.79 -9.59 -15.47
C GLY A 293 -35.35 -9.20 -15.77
#